data_AF-A0A497LPH6-F1
#
_entry.id   AF-A0A497LPH6-F1
#
_cell.length_a   1.000
_cell.length_b   1.000
_cell.length_c   1.000
_cell.angle_alpha   90.00
_cell.angle_beta   90.00
_cell.angle_gamma   90.00
#
_symmetry.space_group_name_H-M   'P 1'
#
loop_
_entity.id
_entity.type
_entity.pdbx_description
1 polymer ?
#
loop_
_entity_poly.entity_id
_entity_poly.type
_entity_poly.pdbx_seq_one_letter_code
_entity_poly.pdbx_strand_id
1 'polypeptide(L)'
;MKTSEKLWWSRYILALAISPLSAYICFAGLFEGWSSYVAFAIAVIAYLLSYVFAKYVFKVKRESLKKPRDIAVQGAFAFFVAWFAFWIFFYTMMSWAAGLI
;
A
#
# COMPACT_ATOMS: atom_id res chain seq x y z
N MET A 1 10.44 0.62 -19.45
CA MET A 1 9.20 0.99 -18.72
C MET A 1 9.02 2.50 -18.74
N LYS A 2 7.81 2.96 -19.08
CA LYS A 2 7.41 4.37 -19.00
C LYS A 2 7.42 4.82 -17.52
N THR A 3 7.68 6.10 -17.25
CA THR A 3 7.70 6.65 -15.87
C THR A 3 6.41 6.38 -15.10
N SER A 4 5.27 6.41 -15.80
CA SER A 4 3.95 6.04 -15.28
C SER A 4 3.87 4.58 -14.83
N GLU A 5 4.40 3.63 -15.61
CA GLU A 5 4.45 2.21 -15.23
C GLU A 5 5.37 1.99 -14.03
N LYS A 6 6.52 2.67 -13.98
CA LYS A 6 7.43 2.57 -12.83
C LYS A 6 6.76 3.03 -11.53
N LEU A 7 6.03 4.14 -11.57
CA LEU A 7 5.29 4.67 -10.41
C LEU A 7 4.16 3.72 -9.98
N TRP A 8 3.46 3.13 -10.96
CA TRP A 8 2.40 2.17 -10.70
C TRP A 8 2.96 0.91 -10.00
N TRP A 9 4.02 0.33 -10.55
CA TRP A 9 4.67 -0.85 -9.98
C TRP A 9 5.29 -0.58 -8.61
N SER A 10 5.93 0.59 -8.41
CA SER A 10 6.49 0.92 -7.09
C SER A 10 5.42 0.98 -6.01
N ARG A 11 4.25 1.54 -6.35
CA ARG A 11 3.09 1.58 -5.43
C ARG A 11 2.52 0.19 -5.20
N TYR A 12 2.36 -0.60 -6.25
CA TYR A 12 1.87 -1.98 -6.10
C TYR A 12 2.79 -2.84 -5.22
N ILE A 13 4.12 -2.77 -5.40
CA ILE A 13 5.09 -3.47 -4.56
C ILE A 13 5.03 -2.97 -3.12
N LEU A 14 4.86 -1.66 -2.91
CA LEU A 14 4.68 -1.11 -1.57
C LEU A 14 3.41 -1.65 -0.90
N ALA A 15 2.30 -1.74 -1.63
CA ALA A 15 1.07 -2.36 -1.12
C ALA A 15 1.31 -3.82 -0.70
N LEU A 16 2.01 -4.60 -1.53
CA LEU A 16 2.39 -5.97 -1.19
C LEU A 16 3.25 -6.08 0.08
N ALA A 17 4.14 -5.12 0.32
CA ALA A 17 4.97 -5.10 1.52
C ALA A 17 4.19 -4.69 2.79
N ILE A 18 3.26 -3.75 2.65
CA ILE A 18 2.47 -3.25 3.78
C ILE A 18 1.34 -4.21 4.17
N SER A 19 0.81 -4.99 3.22
CA SER A 19 -0.32 -5.89 3.47
C SER A 19 -0.06 -6.98 4.53
N PRO A 20 1.08 -7.70 4.53
CA PRO A 20 1.44 -8.63 5.60
C PRO A 20 1.57 -7.96 6.96
N LEU A 21 2.10 -6.73 7.00
CA LEU A 21 2.22 -5.96 8.24
C LEU A 21 0.84 -5.58 8.79
N SER A 22 -0.04 -5.06 7.93
CA SER A 22 -1.44 -4.78 8.26
C SER A 22 -2.18 -6.02 8.76
N ALA A 23 -1.99 -7.16 8.08
CA ALA A 23 -2.57 -8.44 8.46
C ALA A 23 -2.08 -8.88 9.84
N TYR A 24 -0.77 -8.84 10.06
CA TYR A 24 -0.15 -9.24 11.32
C TYR A 24 -0.63 -8.38 12.49
N ILE A 25 -0.71 -7.06 12.32
CA ILE A 25 -1.21 -6.14 13.36
C ILE A 25 -2.63 -6.53 13.80
N CYS A 26 -3.49 -6.85 12.84
CA CYS A 26 -4.87 -7.24 13.11
C CYS A 26 -4.98 -8.66 13.67
N PHE A 27 -4.18 -9.59 13.18
CA PHE A 27 -4.16 -10.97 13.64
C PHE A 27 -3.64 -11.08 15.08
N ALA A 28 -2.53 -10.42 15.40
CA ALA A 28 -1.95 -10.41 16.73
C ALA A 28 -2.74 -9.55 17.73
N GLY A 29 -3.71 -8.75 17.26
CA GLY A 29 -4.53 -7.90 18.11
C GLY A 29 -3.73 -6.82 18.84
N LEU A 30 -2.63 -6.33 18.26
CA LEU A 30 -1.67 -5.42 18.92
C LEU A 30 -2.30 -4.14 19.48
N PHE A 31 -3.43 -3.72 18.90
CA PHE A 31 -4.18 -2.53 19.31
C PHE A 31 -5.65 -2.83 19.58
N GLU A 32 -5.97 -4.09 19.94
CA GLU A 32 -7.34 -4.55 20.23
C GLU A 32 -8.33 -4.11 19.12
N GLY A 33 -9.45 -3.48 19.49
CA GLY A 33 -10.47 -2.98 18.56
C GLY A 33 -10.01 -1.86 17.63
N TRP A 34 -8.81 -1.30 17.82
CA TRP A 34 -8.24 -0.25 16.97
C TRP A 34 -7.32 -0.78 15.87
N SER A 35 -7.01 -2.08 15.87
CA SER A 35 -6.02 -2.69 14.97
C SER A 35 -6.28 -2.41 13.49
N SER A 36 -7.55 -2.46 13.05
CA SER A 36 -7.94 -2.15 11.66
C SER A 36 -7.70 -0.69 11.27
N TYR A 37 -7.95 0.24 12.19
CA TYR A 37 -7.71 1.67 11.96
C TYR A 37 -6.22 1.96 11.92
N VAL A 38 -5.42 1.32 12.77
CA VAL A 38 -3.96 1.42 12.76
C VAL A 38 -3.39 0.85 11.46
N ALA A 39 -3.87 -0.31 11.03
CA ALA A 39 -3.47 -0.93 9.76
C ALA A 39 -3.79 -0.02 8.55
N PHE A 40 -4.97 0.60 8.54
CA PHE A 40 -5.35 1.58 7.52
C PHE A 40 -4.48 2.85 7.56
N ALA A 41 -4.24 3.40 8.75
CA ALA A 41 -3.38 4.58 8.92
C ALA A 41 -1.95 4.32 8.40
N ILE A 42 -1.39 3.15 8.68
CA ILE A 42 -0.07 2.74 8.16
C ILE A 42 -0.09 2.67 6.62
N ALA A 43 -1.15 2.11 6.03
CA ALA A 43 -1.28 2.06 4.57
C ALA A 43 -1.34 3.46 3.93
N VAL A 44 -2.09 4.38 4.54
CA VAL A 44 -2.16 5.78 4.09
C VAL A 44 -0.80 6.47 4.23
N ILE A 45 -0.11 6.30 5.35
CA ILE A 45 1.23 6.86 5.56
C ILE A 45 2.22 6.31 4.54
N ALA A 46 2.21 4.99 4.31
CA ALA A 46 3.05 4.36 3.28
C ALA A 46 2.74 4.92 1.89
N TYR A 47 1.47 5.11 1.55
CA TYR A 47 1.08 5.74 0.29
C TYR A 47 1.64 7.16 0.15
N LEU A 48 1.53 7.99 1.19
CA LEU A 48 2.09 9.35 1.20
C LEU A 48 3.63 9.32 1.04
N LEU A 49 4.29 8.39 1.73
CA LEU A 49 5.74 8.18 1.59
C LEU A 49 6.10 7.76 0.17
N SER A 50 5.27 6.96 -0.51
CA SER A 50 5.50 6.61 -1.93
C SER A 50 5.56 7.84 -2.83
N TYR A 51 4.75 8.87 -2.55
CA TYR A 51 4.76 10.12 -3.30
C TYR A 51 6.03 10.93 -3.04
N VAL A 52 6.48 10.99 -1.78
CA VAL A 52 7.75 11.61 -1.40
C VAL A 52 8.91 10.88 -2.09
N PHE A 53 8.94 9.55 -2.04
CA PHE A 53 9.97 8.73 -2.68
C PHE A 53 9.98 8.92 -4.21
N ALA A 54 8.81 8.97 -4.85
CA ALA A 54 8.69 9.26 -6.28
C ALA A 54 9.25 10.65 -6.66
N LYS A 55 9.00 11.65 -5.81
CA LYS A 55 9.46 13.03 -6.04
C LYS A 55 10.97 13.17 -5.83
N TYR A 56 11.50 12.63 -4.73
CA TYR A 56 12.88 12.88 -4.30
C TYR A 56 13.87 11.83 -4.82
N VAL A 57 13.50 10.55 -4.87
CA VAL A 57 14.40 9.46 -5.29
C VAL A 57 14.33 9.23 -6.79
N PHE A 58 13.12 9.07 -7.33
CA PHE A 58 12.94 8.86 -8.76
C PHE A 58 13.02 10.16 -9.60
N LYS A 59 13.17 11.32 -8.95
CA LYS A 59 13.25 12.66 -9.58
C LYS A 59 12.17 12.87 -10.65
N VAL A 60 10.98 12.32 -10.42
CA VAL A 60 9.88 12.41 -11.39
C VAL A 60 9.42 13.86 -11.47
N LYS A 61 9.86 14.57 -12.51
CA LYS A 61 9.42 15.95 -12.79
C LYS A 61 7.98 15.93 -13.29
N ARG A 62 7.14 16.85 -12.82
CA ARG A 62 5.75 17.03 -13.30
C ARG A 62 5.66 17.19 -14.82
N GLU A 63 6.67 17.80 -15.43
CA GLU A 63 6.82 18.00 -16.88
C GLU A 63 7.01 16.71 -17.68
N SER A 64 7.53 15.65 -17.05
CA SER A 64 7.73 14.34 -17.69
C SER A 64 6.42 13.53 -17.82
N LEU A 65 5.33 14.04 -17.26
CA LEU A 65 4.02 13.39 -17.27
C LEU A 65 3.07 14.18 -18.15
N LYS A 66 2.38 13.47 -19.06
CA LYS A 66 1.39 14.05 -19.99
C LYS A 66 0.30 14.88 -19.30
N LYS A 67 0.00 14.63 -18.02
CA LYS A 67 -0.89 15.45 -17.19
C LYS A 67 -0.36 15.54 -15.75
N PRO A 68 -0.08 16.75 -15.21
CA PRO A 68 0.51 16.92 -13.88
C PRO A 68 -0.43 16.53 -12.72
N ARG A 69 -1.74 16.41 -12.99
CA ARG A 69 -2.76 16.00 -12.01
C ARG A 69 -2.80 14.48 -11.78
N ASP A 70 -2.14 13.69 -12.64
CA ASP A 70 -2.17 12.23 -12.56
C ASP A 70 -1.21 11.64 -11.51
N ILE A 71 -0.10 12.29 -11.13
CA ILE A 71 0.92 11.66 -10.25
C ILE A 71 0.34 11.15 -8.93
N ALA A 72 -0.54 11.95 -8.31
CA ALA A 72 -1.13 11.61 -7.02
C ALA A 72 -2.26 10.58 -7.12
N VAL A 73 -2.82 10.35 -8.31
CA VAL A 73 -3.95 9.44 -8.54
C VAL A 73 -3.49 8.16 -9.26
N GLN A 74 -2.42 8.25 -10.03
CA GLN A 74 -1.89 7.22 -10.92
C GLN A 74 -1.27 6.09 -10.10
N GLY A 75 -2.03 5.02 -9.89
CA GLY A 75 -1.63 3.93 -9.00
C GLY A 75 -2.05 4.11 -7.55
N ALA A 76 -2.80 5.17 -7.21
CA ALA A 76 -3.50 5.28 -5.93
C ALA A 76 -4.52 4.15 -5.79
N PHE A 77 -5.37 3.99 -6.81
CA PHE A 77 -6.35 2.93 -6.87
C PHE A 77 -5.70 1.55 -6.82
N ALA A 78 -4.65 1.34 -7.62
CA ALA A 78 -3.92 0.08 -7.62
C ALA A 78 -3.26 -0.22 -6.26
N PHE A 79 -2.72 0.80 -5.57
CA PHE A 79 -2.18 0.64 -4.23
C PHE A 79 -3.25 0.18 -3.24
N PHE A 80 -4.36 0.94 -3.10
CA PHE A 80 -5.37 0.65 -2.08
C PHE A 80 -6.13 -0.64 -2.35
N VAL A 81 -6.44 -0.93 -3.62
CA VAL A 81 -7.12 -2.20 -3.98
C VAL A 81 -6.21 -3.39 -3.75
N ALA A 82 -4.94 -3.32 -4.18
CA ALA A 82 -3.99 -4.39 -3.91
C ALA A 82 -3.77 -4.55 -2.41
N TRP A 83 -3.54 -3.46 -1.68
CA TRP A 83 -3.35 -3.49 -0.24
C TRP A 83 -4.52 -4.16 0.47
N PHE A 84 -5.75 -3.76 0.16
CA PHE A 84 -6.94 -4.31 0.79
C PHE A 84 -7.12 -5.80 0.48
N ALA A 85 -6.99 -6.19 -0.80
CA ALA A 85 -7.11 -7.58 -1.21
C ALA A 85 -6.05 -8.48 -0.56
N PHE A 86 -4.78 -8.05 -0.56
CA PHE A 86 -3.70 -8.80 0.06
C PHE A 86 -3.76 -8.77 1.59
N TRP A 87 -4.24 -7.69 2.21
CA TRP A 87 -4.43 -7.63 3.66
C TRP A 87 -5.44 -8.69 4.11
N ILE A 88 -6.60 -8.78 3.45
CA ILE A 88 -7.58 -9.82 3.72
C ILE A 88 -6.97 -11.20 3.48
N PHE A 89 -6.32 -11.41 2.33
CA PHE A 89 -5.71 -12.69 1.99
C PHE A 89 -4.71 -13.16 3.05
N PHE A 90 -3.77 -12.30 3.45
CA PHE A 90 -2.77 -12.65 4.47
C PHE A 90 -3.39 -12.83 5.85
N TYR A 91 -4.38 -12.01 6.22
CA TYR A 91 -5.10 -12.18 7.49
C TYR A 91 -5.81 -13.54 7.53
N THR A 92 -6.56 -13.88 6.49
CA THR A 92 -7.24 -15.18 6.36
C THR A 92 -6.24 -16.33 6.39
N MET A 93 -5.10 -16.22 5.69
CA MET A 93 -4.05 -17.24 5.75
C MET A 93 -3.49 -17.42 7.17
N MET A 94 -3.23 -16.32 7.90
CA MET A 94 -2.73 -16.39 9.28
C MET A 94 -3.77 -17.02 10.21
N SER A 95 -5.04 -16.61 10.09
CA SER A 95 -6.14 -17.18 10.87
C SER A 95 -6.34 -18.68 10.60
N TRP A 96 -6.24 -19.10 9.34
CA TRP A 96 -6.30 -20.51 8.95
C TRP A 96 -5.10 -21.31 9.50
N ALA A 97 -3.88 -20.78 9.36
CA ALA A 97 -2.68 -21.42 9.88
C ALA A 97 -2.68 -21.55 11.42
N ALA A 98 -3.38 -20.64 12.11
CA ALA A 98 -3.56 -20.67 13.56
C ALA A 98 -4.75 -21.53 14.03
N GLY A 99 -5.55 -22.09 13.12
CA GLY A 99 -6.73 -22.88 13.45
C GLY A 99 -7.90 -22.08 14.03
N LEU A 100 -7.95 -20.77 13.78
CA LEU A 100 -9.05 -19.90 14.22
C LEU A 100 -10.28 -19.95 13.30
N ILE A 101 -10.07 -20.37 12.05
CA ILE A 101 -11.08 -20.59 11.01
C ILE A 101 -10.73 -21.81 10.17
#